data_AF-V4ARJ6-F1
#
_entry.id   AF-V4ARJ6-F1
#
_cell.length_a   1.000
_cell.length_b   1.000
_cell.length_c   1.000
_cell.angle_alpha   90.00
_cell.angle_beta   90.00
_cell.angle_gamma   90.00
#
_symmetry.space_group_name_H-M   'P 1'
#
loop_
_entity.id
_entity.type
_entity.pdbx_description
1 polymer ?
#
loop_
_entity_poly.entity_id
_entity_poly.type
_entity_poly.pdbx_seq_one_letter_code
_entity_poly.pdbx_strand_id
1 'polypeptide(L)'
;MLRILSLLCFSDFWLVKASQNIIGSVTCCPGCFSLYRAKALADVLPTFQEPSNSAFDALVKDHGEDRWLCTLMMLRGWKLEYIDHCRNSTHCPETFMEFLGQRRRWVLSELSNMVLIFKNLRSLVRSNAAFSAVFILSLLQMFLWVLISPSTTLLVMFVACEAIFGLSLVWSVPISFIVFVAYCVLCCVGSVKIQKWATWAMLCLSIILMIAVSVGFVYFMTISIMEDVRDGYVEFRPYFLIPLLIGGVVYAALIHPGEWLNLIYGLIYAVLFPAMFIILPIYAVSNIVDQSWGTRELVSVIQNTKNILSGKWTYLRQVT
;
A
#
# COMPACT_ATOMS: atom_id res chain seq x y z
N MET A 1 15.00 7.18 4.50
CA MET A 1 14.28 6.31 3.54
C MET A 1 14.30 4.84 3.94
N LEU A 2 15.47 4.25 4.24
CA LEU A 2 15.64 2.82 4.61
C LEU A 2 14.73 2.30 5.75
N ARG A 3 14.27 3.16 6.66
CA ARG A 3 13.40 2.78 7.81
C ARG A 3 11.92 3.19 7.64
N ILE A 4 11.57 3.81 6.52
CA ILE A 4 10.18 4.12 6.17
C ILE A 4 9.51 2.87 5.60
N LEU A 5 10.26 2.07 4.85
CA LEU A 5 9.76 0.81 4.30
C LEU A 5 9.52 -0.24 5.40
N SER A 6 10.33 -0.22 6.47
CA SER A 6 10.13 -1.10 7.62
C SER A 6 8.81 -0.83 8.34
N LEU A 7 8.23 0.36 8.22
CA LEU A 7 6.89 0.67 8.77
C LEU A 7 5.75 0.10 7.98
N LEU A 8 5.84 0.22 6.66
CA LEU A 8 4.84 -0.35 5.77
C LEU A 8 4.86 -1.87 5.90
N CYS A 9 6.07 -2.43 5.97
CA CYS A 9 6.27 -3.82 6.34
C CYS A 9 5.71 -4.12 7.74
N PHE A 10 5.91 -3.25 8.72
CA PHE A 10 5.32 -3.43 10.05
C PHE A 10 3.78 -3.42 9.99
N SER A 11 3.12 -2.39 9.44
CA SER A 11 1.65 -2.35 9.36
C SER A 11 1.08 -3.53 8.58
N ASP A 12 1.68 -3.88 7.44
CA ASP A 12 1.17 -4.95 6.59
C ASP A 12 1.40 -6.33 7.21
N PHE A 13 2.55 -6.58 7.85
CA PHE A 13 2.85 -7.90 8.41
C PHE A 13 2.30 -8.07 9.84
N TRP A 14 2.46 -7.08 10.71
CA TRP A 14 2.04 -7.18 12.11
C TRP A 14 0.54 -6.98 12.33
N LEU A 15 -0.09 -6.04 11.63
CA LEU A 15 -1.53 -5.81 11.81
C LEU A 15 -2.35 -6.61 10.81
N VAL A 16 -2.05 -6.45 9.51
CA VAL A 16 -2.90 -7.03 8.46
C VAL A 16 -2.69 -8.54 8.34
N LYS A 17 -1.45 -9.05 8.21
CA LYS A 17 -1.24 -10.52 8.09
C LYS A 17 -1.58 -11.27 9.37
N ALA A 18 -1.25 -10.73 10.55
CA ALA A 18 -1.62 -11.36 11.81
C ALA A 18 -3.15 -11.46 11.98
N SER A 19 -3.89 -10.38 11.68
CA SER A 19 -5.36 -10.41 11.71
C SER A 19 -5.94 -11.38 10.68
N GLN A 20 -5.43 -11.38 9.44
CA GLN A 20 -5.84 -12.34 8.40
C GLN A 20 -5.63 -13.79 8.84
N ASN A 21 -4.50 -14.09 9.48
CA ASN A 21 -4.18 -15.42 10.00
C ASN A 21 -5.13 -15.89 11.11
N ILE A 22 -5.53 -14.97 12.00
CA ILE A 22 -6.49 -15.26 13.08
C ILE A 22 -7.90 -15.48 12.52
N ILE A 23 -8.32 -14.66 11.56
CA ILE A 23 -9.69 -14.69 11.02
C ILE A 23 -9.90 -15.85 10.04
N GLY A 24 -8.88 -16.22 9.27
CA GLY A 24 -8.99 -17.26 8.25
C GLY A 24 -7.66 -17.72 7.69
N SER A 25 -7.18 -17.05 6.63
CA SER A 25 -5.94 -17.37 5.94
C SER A 25 -5.23 -16.10 5.53
N VAL A 26 -3.90 -16.16 5.40
CA VAL A 26 -3.14 -15.05 4.82
C VAL A 26 -3.37 -15.02 3.31
N THR A 27 -3.56 -13.84 2.73
CA THR A 27 -3.81 -13.69 1.28
C THR A 27 -2.53 -13.66 0.43
N CYS A 28 -1.38 -13.47 1.07
CA CYS A 28 -0.09 -13.33 0.42
C CYS A 28 1.05 -13.72 1.37
N CYS A 29 1.87 -14.68 0.97
CA CYS A 29 3.10 -15.06 1.64
C CYS A 29 4.29 -14.36 0.95
N PRO A 30 5.20 -13.71 1.69
CA PRO A 30 6.32 -12.99 1.08
C PRO A 30 7.30 -13.93 0.38
N GLY A 31 7.77 -13.59 -0.83
CA GLY A 31 8.76 -14.41 -1.53
C GLY A 31 10.08 -14.62 -0.79
N CYS A 32 10.49 -13.69 0.09
CA CYS A 32 11.77 -13.74 0.77
C CYS A 32 11.83 -14.71 1.97
N PHE A 33 10.68 -15.09 2.55
CA PHE A 33 10.65 -15.97 3.73
C PHE A 33 9.31 -16.71 3.87
N SER A 34 9.13 -17.72 3.04
CA SER A 34 7.94 -18.58 3.06
C SER A 34 8.32 -20.04 2.89
N LEU A 35 7.69 -20.93 3.67
CA LEU A 35 7.86 -22.37 3.57
C LEU A 35 6.60 -22.99 2.98
N TYR A 36 6.74 -23.71 1.87
CA TYR A 36 5.64 -24.38 1.20
C TYR A 36 5.84 -25.90 1.22
N ARG A 37 4.75 -26.64 1.43
CA ARG A 37 4.75 -28.10 1.28
C ARG A 37 4.94 -28.46 -0.18
N ALA A 38 5.87 -29.36 -0.49
CA ALA A 38 6.13 -29.79 -1.87
C ALA A 38 4.87 -30.30 -2.59
N LYS A 39 3.99 -31.02 -1.88
CA LYS A 39 2.69 -31.45 -2.39
C LYS A 39 1.80 -30.27 -2.82
N ALA A 40 1.71 -29.23 -2.01
CA ALA A 40 0.90 -28.05 -2.31
C ALA A 40 1.44 -27.29 -3.52
N LEU A 41 2.78 -27.21 -3.66
CA LEU A 41 3.42 -26.63 -4.84
C LEU A 41 3.12 -27.46 -6.10
N ALA A 42 3.24 -28.78 -6.04
CA ALA A 42 2.96 -29.66 -7.18
C ALA A 42 1.54 -29.49 -7.73
N ASP A 43 0.55 -29.23 -6.87
CA ASP A 43 -0.85 -29.02 -7.27
C ASP A 43 -1.08 -27.73 -8.08
N VAL A 44 -0.25 -26.71 -7.86
CA VAL A 44 -0.44 -25.37 -8.45
C VAL A 44 0.58 -25.03 -9.53
N LEU A 45 1.74 -25.69 -9.52
CA LEU A 45 2.87 -25.39 -10.40
C LEU A 45 2.52 -25.41 -11.90
N PRO A 46 1.72 -26.37 -12.42
CA PRO A 46 1.34 -26.37 -13.84
C PRO A 46 0.65 -25.08 -14.26
N THR A 47 -0.30 -24.60 -13.45
CA THR A 47 -1.05 -23.36 -13.73
C THR A 47 -0.22 -22.11 -13.45
N PHE A 48 0.68 -22.16 -12.47
CA PHE A 48 1.57 -21.06 -12.15
C PHE A 48 2.55 -20.75 -13.30
N GLN A 49 3.02 -21.77 -14.02
CA GLN A 49 3.97 -21.65 -15.13
C GLN A 49 3.31 -21.24 -16.46
N GLU A 50 1.98 -21.22 -16.55
CA GLU A 50 1.29 -20.83 -17.78
C GLU A 50 1.61 -19.38 -18.16
N PRO A 51 1.92 -19.10 -19.43
CA PRO A 51 2.21 -17.74 -19.88
C PRO A 51 1.02 -16.80 -19.68
N SER A 52 1.31 -15.50 -19.60
CA SER A 52 0.31 -14.44 -19.57
C SER A 52 -0.30 -14.29 -20.96
N ASN A 53 -1.55 -14.71 -21.14
CA ASN A 53 -2.26 -14.66 -22.44
C ASN A 53 -3.20 -13.45 -22.57
N SER A 54 -3.54 -12.81 -21.45
CA SER A 54 -4.39 -11.62 -21.41
C SER A 54 -3.76 -10.49 -20.61
N ALA A 55 -4.25 -9.26 -20.82
CA ALA A 55 -3.79 -8.10 -20.04
C ALA A 55 -4.03 -8.26 -18.53
N PHE A 56 -5.12 -8.93 -18.14
CA PHE A 56 -5.39 -9.22 -16.74
C PHE A 56 -4.45 -10.29 -16.18
N ASP A 57 -4.09 -11.30 -16.99
CA ASP A 57 -3.08 -12.28 -16.59
C ASP A 57 -1.72 -11.63 -16.40
N ALA A 58 -1.32 -10.71 -17.28
CA ALA A 58 -0.09 -9.95 -17.10
C ALA A 58 -0.13 -9.15 -15.78
N LEU A 59 -1.26 -8.50 -15.48
CA LEU A 59 -1.42 -7.76 -14.22
C LEU A 59 -1.29 -8.65 -12.97
N VAL A 60 -1.86 -9.86 -12.99
CA VAL A 60 -1.84 -10.79 -11.86
C VAL A 60 -0.50 -11.51 -11.75
N LYS A 61 -0.06 -12.14 -12.85
CA LYS A 61 1.10 -13.04 -12.88
C LYS A 61 2.42 -12.27 -12.83
N ASP A 62 2.52 -11.13 -13.54
CA ASP A 62 3.80 -10.43 -13.71
C ASP A 62 4.08 -9.34 -12.68
N HIS A 63 3.04 -8.74 -12.09
CA HIS A 63 3.22 -7.76 -11.00
C HIS A 63 3.10 -8.40 -9.61
N GLY A 64 2.48 -9.58 -9.49
CA GLY A 64 2.10 -10.15 -8.21
C GLY A 64 2.35 -11.65 -8.11
N GLU A 65 3.52 -12.14 -8.53
CA GLU A 65 3.82 -13.58 -8.56
C GLU A 65 3.57 -14.29 -7.21
N ASP A 66 3.99 -13.66 -6.11
CA ASP A 66 3.75 -14.17 -4.74
C ASP A 66 2.25 -14.30 -4.43
N ARG A 67 1.47 -13.26 -4.75
CA ARG A 67 0.02 -13.21 -4.54
C ARG A 67 -0.72 -14.20 -5.44
N TRP A 68 -0.28 -14.32 -6.68
CA TRP A 68 -0.81 -15.27 -7.65
C TRP A 68 -0.62 -16.71 -7.16
N LEU A 69 0.60 -17.07 -6.73
CA LEU A 69 0.90 -18.38 -6.16
C LEU A 69 0.01 -18.67 -4.94
N CYS A 70 -0.11 -17.71 -4.03
CA CYS A 70 -0.95 -17.86 -2.84
C CYS A 70 -2.43 -18.05 -3.18
N THR A 71 -2.95 -17.30 -4.15
CA THR A 71 -4.33 -17.45 -4.62
C THR A 71 -4.58 -18.80 -5.27
N LEU A 72 -3.64 -19.31 -6.06
CA LEU A 72 -3.74 -20.67 -6.61
C LEU A 72 -3.77 -21.74 -5.50
N MET A 73 -2.92 -21.60 -4.47
CA MET A 73 -2.93 -22.52 -3.33
C MET A 73 -4.27 -22.48 -2.59
N MET A 74 -4.81 -21.29 -2.34
CA MET A 74 -6.11 -21.13 -1.71
C MET A 74 -7.24 -21.73 -2.54
N LEU A 75 -7.20 -21.59 -3.87
CA LEU A 75 -8.17 -22.21 -4.79
C LEU A 75 -8.14 -23.74 -4.73
N ARG A 76 -6.96 -24.33 -4.53
CA ARG A 76 -6.77 -25.78 -4.33
C ARG A 76 -7.11 -26.25 -2.90
N GLY A 77 -7.55 -25.37 -2.02
CA GLY A 77 -7.99 -25.70 -0.65
C GLY A 77 -6.87 -25.66 0.39
N TRP A 78 -5.67 -25.20 0.04
CA TRP A 78 -4.58 -25.05 1.00
C TRP A 78 -4.76 -23.78 1.84
N LYS A 79 -4.50 -23.88 3.15
CA LYS A 79 -4.48 -22.74 4.08
C LYS A 79 -3.08 -22.16 4.17
N LEU A 80 -2.98 -20.84 4.19
CA LEU A 80 -1.73 -20.11 4.36
C LEU A 80 -1.69 -19.46 5.74
N GLU A 81 -0.61 -19.66 6.48
CA GLU A 81 -0.48 -19.22 7.86
C GLU A 81 0.69 -18.25 8.05
N TYR A 82 0.51 -17.30 8.96
CA TYR A 82 1.55 -16.36 9.39
C TYR A 82 2.02 -16.73 10.80
N ILE A 83 3.33 -16.74 10.99
CA ILE A 83 4.00 -16.99 12.27
C ILE A 83 4.86 -15.77 12.58
N ASP A 84 4.62 -15.11 13.71
CA ASP A 84 5.35 -13.91 14.12
C ASP A 84 6.84 -14.19 14.47
N HIS A 85 7.13 -15.37 15.02
CA HIS A 85 8.50 -15.75 15.39
C HIS A 85 9.45 -15.93 14.19
N CYS A 86 8.94 -15.91 12.96
CA CYS A 86 9.70 -16.03 11.74
C CYS A 86 10.33 -14.68 11.35
N ARG A 87 11.61 -14.49 11.69
CA ARG A 87 12.36 -13.27 11.37
C ARG A 87 13.22 -13.42 10.12
N ASN A 88 13.12 -12.46 9.21
CA ASN A 88 14.00 -12.34 8.05
C ASN A 88 14.41 -10.87 7.83
N SER A 89 15.57 -10.66 7.22
CA SER A 89 16.05 -9.35 6.79
C SER A 89 16.15 -9.32 5.26
N THR A 90 15.60 -8.28 4.64
CA THR A 90 15.70 -8.06 3.19
C THR A 90 16.26 -6.68 2.90
N HIS A 91 16.89 -6.53 1.74
CA HIS A 91 17.28 -5.21 1.24
C HIS A 91 16.05 -4.33 1.04
N CYS A 92 16.16 -3.10 1.53
CA CYS A 92 15.19 -2.03 1.32
C CYS A 92 15.71 -1.14 0.18
N PRO A 93 14.83 -0.54 -0.65
CA PRO A 93 15.23 0.44 -1.65
C PRO A 93 16.05 1.56 -1.00
N GLU A 94 17.17 1.88 -1.62
CA GLU A 94 18.09 2.93 -1.20
C GLU A 94 17.80 4.23 -1.94
N THR A 95 17.34 4.11 -3.20
CA THR A 95 16.99 5.25 -4.04
C THR A 95 15.47 5.48 -4.12
N PHE A 96 15.08 6.73 -4.36
CA PHE A 96 13.67 7.08 -4.55
C PHE A 96 13.05 6.33 -5.75
N MET A 97 13.86 6.06 -6.79
CA MET A 97 13.37 5.39 -8.00
C MET A 97 13.08 3.91 -7.74
N GLU A 98 13.94 3.23 -6.98
CA GLU A 98 13.68 1.86 -6.53
C GLU A 98 12.43 1.80 -5.64
N PHE A 99 12.25 2.78 -4.74
CA PHE A 99 11.06 2.88 -3.90
C PHE A 99 9.77 3.02 -4.73
N LEU A 100 9.76 3.90 -5.75
CA LEU A 100 8.60 4.05 -6.64
C LEU A 100 8.31 2.76 -7.41
N GLY A 101 9.33 2.08 -7.94
CA GLY A 101 9.17 0.80 -8.63
C GLY A 101 8.58 -0.28 -7.72
N GLN A 102 9.07 -0.37 -6.48
CA GLN A 102 8.54 -1.30 -5.49
C GLN A 102 7.07 -1.00 -5.16
N ARG A 103 6.72 0.26 -4.87
CA ARG A 103 5.34 0.64 -4.52
C ARG A 103 4.39 0.42 -5.68
N ARG A 104 4.81 0.70 -6.92
CA ARG A 104 4.05 0.36 -8.13
C ARG A 104 3.66 -1.11 -8.16
N ARG A 105 4.63 -2.02 -8.00
CA ARG A 105 4.39 -3.48 -8.00
C ARG A 105 3.44 -3.91 -6.89
N TRP A 106 3.65 -3.40 -5.68
CA TRP A 106 2.87 -3.81 -4.51
C TRP A 106 1.42 -3.35 -4.60
N VAL A 107 1.17 -2.09 -4.98
CA VAL A 107 -0.19 -1.56 -5.13
C VAL A 107 -0.94 -2.29 -6.24
N LEU A 108 -0.31 -2.50 -7.39
CA LEU A 108 -0.95 -3.18 -8.53
C LEU A 108 -1.28 -4.64 -8.21
N SER A 109 -0.36 -5.36 -7.57
CA SER A 109 -0.59 -6.76 -7.17
C SER A 109 -1.64 -6.91 -6.08
N GLU A 110 -1.78 -5.94 -5.18
CA GLU A 110 -2.85 -5.94 -4.19
C GLU A 110 -4.22 -5.76 -4.85
N LEU A 111 -4.35 -4.77 -5.75
CA LEU A 111 -5.58 -4.53 -6.49
C LEU A 111 -6.00 -5.74 -7.33
N SER A 112 -5.08 -6.30 -8.12
CA SER A 112 -5.37 -7.42 -9.01
C SER A 112 -5.70 -8.70 -8.24
N ASN A 113 -5.03 -8.94 -7.12
CA ASN A 113 -5.31 -10.07 -6.24
C ASN A 113 -6.70 -9.98 -5.59
N MET A 114 -7.11 -8.80 -5.13
CA MET A 114 -8.45 -8.63 -4.57
C MET A 114 -9.53 -8.90 -5.63
N VAL A 115 -9.38 -8.34 -6.83
CA VAL A 115 -10.29 -8.62 -7.96
C VAL A 115 -10.35 -10.12 -8.27
N LEU A 116 -9.20 -10.79 -8.28
CA LEU A 116 -9.12 -12.23 -8.55
C LEU A 116 -9.80 -13.07 -7.46
N ILE A 117 -9.60 -12.74 -6.18
CA ILE A 117 -10.25 -13.41 -5.05
C ILE A 117 -11.78 -13.26 -5.16
N PHE A 118 -12.28 -12.03 -5.38
CA PHE A 118 -13.71 -11.79 -5.51
C PHE A 118 -14.32 -12.49 -6.73
N LYS A 119 -13.61 -12.52 -7.86
CA LYS A 119 -14.04 -13.23 -9.07
C LYS A 119 -14.21 -14.73 -8.81
N ASN A 120 -13.34 -15.33 -8.00
CA ASN A 120 -13.36 -16.76 -7.70
C ASN A 120 -13.96 -17.10 -6.33
N LEU A 121 -14.66 -16.17 -5.68
CA LEU A 121 -15.12 -16.30 -4.31
C LEU A 121 -15.94 -17.58 -4.08
N ARG A 122 -16.85 -17.91 -5.01
CA ARG A 122 -17.66 -19.14 -4.93
C ARG A 122 -16.81 -20.41 -4.91
N SER A 123 -15.75 -20.43 -5.72
CA SER A 123 -14.85 -21.58 -5.77
C SER A 123 -14.02 -21.67 -4.49
N LEU A 124 -13.50 -20.54 -3.99
CA LEU A 124 -12.72 -20.46 -2.76
C LEU A 124 -13.51 -20.93 -1.53
N VAL A 125 -14.76 -20.49 -1.40
CA VAL A 125 -15.65 -20.90 -0.30
C VAL A 125 -15.93 -22.40 -0.35
N ARG A 126 -16.03 -22.98 -1.55
CA ARG A 126 -16.30 -24.41 -1.71
C ARG A 126 -15.06 -25.27 -1.48
N SER A 127 -13.88 -24.80 -1.86
CA SER A 127 -12.64 -25.59 -1.80
C SER A 127 -11.85 -25.39 -0.51
N ASN A 128 -12.04 -24.27 0.20
CA ASN A 128 -11.19 -23.89 1.32
C ASN A 128 -12.02 -23.51 2.55
N ALA A 129 -11.92 -24.31 3.61
CA ALA A 129 -12.62 -24.08 4.87
C ALA A 129 -12.19 -22.80 5.59
N ALA A 130 -11.02 -22.23 5.26
CA ALA A 130 -10.57 -20.96 5.82
C ALA A 130 -11.37 -19.75 5.32
N PHE A 131 -12.11 -19.88 4.20
CA PHE A 131 -12.98 -18.83 3.66
C PHE A 131 -14.33 -18.77 4.38
N SER A 132 -14.27 -18.47 5.68
CA SER A 132 -15.45 -18.21 6.51
C SER A 132 -16.14 -16.90 6.12
N ALA A 133 -17.41 -16.75 6.49
CA ALA A 133 -18.15 -15.50 6.25
C ALA A 133 -17.44 -14.27 6.87
N VAL A 134 -16.85 -14.43 8.06
CA VAL A 134 -16.10 -13.36 8.74
C VAL A 134 -14.84 -13.00 7.95
N PHE A 135 -14.14 -13.99 7.40
CA PHE A 135 -12.97 -13.73 6.56
C PHE A 135 -13.34 -12.98 5.29
N ILE A 136 -14.41 -13.38 4.61
CA ILE A 136 -14.91 -12.70 3.40
C ILE A 136 -15.31 -11.25 3.72
N LEU A 137 -16.01 -11.02 4.83
CA LEU A 137 -16.37 -9.68 5.28
C LEU A 137 -15.13 -8.83 5.58
N SER A 138 -14.09 -9.42 6.19
CA SER A 138 -12.82 -8.71 6.46
C SER A 138 -12.12 -8.31 5.16
N LEU A 139 -12.09 -9.19 4.15
CA LEU A 139 -11.51 -8.89 2.83
C LEU A 139 -12.32 -7.80 2.11
N LEU A 140 -13.65 -7.87 2.18
CA LEU A 140 -14.53 -6.85 1.59
C LEU A 140 -14.32 -5.50 2.27
N GLN A 141 -14.25 -5.47 3.60
CA GLN A 141 -13.99 -4.26 4.35
C GLN A 141 -12.65 -3.63 3.97
N MET A 142 -11.57 -4.42 3.87
CA MET A 142 -10.27 -3.93 3.42
C MET A 142 -10.34 -3.35 2.00
N PHE A 143 -11.03 -4.03 1.08
CA PHE A 143 -11.19 -3.55 -0.29
C PHE A 143 -11.98 -2.23 -0.36
N LEU A 144 -13.09 -2.12 0.37
CA LEU A 144 -13.87 -0.89 0.45
C LEU A 144 -13.07 0.26 1.07
N TRP A 145 -12.25 -0.04 2.09
CA TRP A 145 -11.38 0.96 2.70
C TRP A 145 -10.35 1.51 1.71
N VAL A 146 -9.75 0.65 0.87
CA VAL A 146 -8.82 1.09 -0.19
C VAL A 146 -9.51 2.08 -1.16
N LEU A 147 -10.77 1.82 -1.54
CA LEU A 147 -11.53 2.71 -2.44
C LEU A 147 -11.90 4.06 -1.80
N ILE A 148 -12.22 4.06 -0.49
CA ILE A 148 -12.65 5.26 0.25
C ILE A 148 -11.44 6.08 0.78
N SER A 149 -10.29 5.43 0.93
CA SER A 149 -9.07 6.03 1.52
C SER A 149 -8.58 7.32 0.84
N PRO A 150 -8.60 7.50 -0.50
CA PRO A 150 -8.11 8.72 -1.10
C PRO A 150 -8.98 9.92 -0.75
N SER A 151 -10.32 9.76 -0.81
CA SER A 151 -11.29 10.81 -0.51
C SER A 151 -11.27 11.19 0.96
N THR A 152 -11.21 10.22 1.87
CA THR A 152 -11.14 10.49 3.32
C THR A 152 -9.83 11.16 3.69
N THR A 153 -8.72 10.78 3.07
CA THR A 153 -7.42 11.42 3.30
C THR A 153 -7.43 12.89 2.87
N LEU A 154 -8.01 13.20 1.72
CA LEU A 154 -8.18 14.59 1.29
C LEU A 154 -9.04 15.38 2.28
N LEU A 155 -10.19 14.83 2.67
CA LEU A 155 -11.11 15.50 3.59
C LEU A 155 -10.43 15.82 4.93
N VAL A 156 -9.76 14.83 5.54
CA VAL A 156 -9.05 15.03 6.81
C VAL A 156 -7.97 16.11 6.69
N MET A 157 -7.22 16.10 5.59
CA MET A 157 -6.17 17.09 5.34
C MET A 157 -6.74 18.51 5.23
N PHE A 158 -7.84 18.72 4.51
CA PHE A 158 -8.42 20.06 4.32
C PHE A 158 -9.25 20.55 5.50
N VAL A 159 -9.97 19.66 6.19
CA VAL A 159 -10.66 20.01 7.44
C VAL A 159 -9.67 20.48 8.49
N ALA A 160 -8.52 19.80 8.59
CA ALA A 160 -7.47 20.27 9.49
C ALA A 160 -6.89 21.62 9.04
N CYS A 161 -6.67 21.83 7.75
CA CYS A 161 -6.24 23.13 7.24
C CYS A 161 -7.24 24.27 7.51
N GLU A 162 -8.54 24.01 7.41
CA GLU A 162 -9.58 24.99 7.75
C GLU A 162 -9.52 25.35 9.25
N ALA A 163 -9.42 24.34 10.11
CA ALA A 163 -9.33 24.54 11.56
C ALA A 163 -8.09 25.34 11.99
N ILE A 164 -6.97 25.19 11.27
CA ILE A 164 -5.68 25.80 11.64
C ILE A 164 -5.46 27.15 10.96
N PHE A 165 -5.73 27.22 9.64
CA PHE A 165 -5.40 28.38 8.81
C PHE A 165 -6.62 29.23 8.44
N GLY A 166 -7.83 28.83 8.83
CA GLY A 166 -9.07 29.51 8.44
C GLY A 166 -9.38 29.42 6.95
N LEU A 167 -8.76 28.47 6.24
CA LEU A 167 -8.98 28.24 4.81
C LEU A 167 -10.35 27.59 4.60
N SER A 168 -11.30 28.34 4.06
CA SER A 168 -12.65 27.84 3.79
C SER A 168 -12.63 26.53 3.00
N LEU A 169 -13.31 25.50 3.53
CA LEU A 169 -13.43 24.18 2.91
C LEU A 169 -14.07 24.24 1.52
N VAL A 170 -14.98 25.20 1.32
CA VAL A 170 -15.73 25.40 0.07
C VAL A 170 -14.78 25.66 -1.10
N TRP A 171 -13.65 26.33 -0.86
CA TRP A 171 -12.68 26.64 -1.91
C TRP A 171 -11.50 25.67 -1.92
N SER A 172 -11.02 25.25 -0.75
CA SER A 172 -9.81 24.42 -0.64
C SER A 172 -10.00 23.00 -1.19
N VAL A 173 -11.17 22.38 -0.96
CA VAL A 173 -11.45 21.02 -1.45
C VAL A 173 -11.51 20.97 -2.99
N PRO A 174 -12.28 21.82 -3.70
CA PRO A 174 -12.29 21.80 -5.17
C PRO A 174 -10.92 22.10 -5.78
N ILE A 175 -10.16 23.05 -5.23
CA ILE A 175 -8.81 23.37 -5.72
C ILE A 175 -7.91 22.14 -5.60
N SER A 176 -7.95 21.45 -4.45
CA SER A 176 -7.16 20.25 -4.25
C SER A 176 -7.51 19.13 -5.22
N PHE A 177 -8.81 18.94 -5.47
CA PHE A 177 -9.29 17.96 -6.42
C PHE A 177 -8.76 18.26 -7.83
N ILE A 178 -8.77 19.53 -8.24
CA ILE A 178 -8.18 19.96 -9.52
C ILE A 178 -6.69 19.65 -9.57
N VAL A 179 -5.94 19.90 -8.50
CA VAL A 179 -4.49 19.60 -8.44
C VAL A 179 -4.23 18.10 -8.59
N PHE A 180 -4.99 17.25 -7.89
CA PHE A 180 -4.83 15.80 -8.01
C PHE A 180 -5.28 15.26 -9.37
N VAL A 181 -6.35 15.80 -9.95
CA VAL A 181 -6.77 15.45 -11.32
C VAL A 181 -5.71 15.88 -12.33
N ALA A 182 -5.15 17.08 -12.21
CA ALA A 182 -4.07 17.55 -13.07
C ALA A 182 -2.82 16.65 -12.94
N TYR A 183 -2.50 16.21 -11.72
CA TYR A 183 -1.43 15.25 -11.48
C TYR A 183 -1.73 13.88 -12.11
N CYS A 184 -2.95 13.37 -12.02
CA CYS A 184 -3.36 12.15 -12.72
C CYS A 184 -3.18 12.28 -14.24
N VAL A 185 -3.64 13.38 -14.84
CA VAL A 185 -3.50 13.63 -16.29
C VAL A 185 -2.02 13.70 -16.68
N LEU A 186 -1.19 14.41 -15.89
CA LEU A 186 0.25 14.46 -16.09
C LEU A 186 0.90 13.07 -15.97
N CYS A 187 0.43 12.22 -15.06
CA CYS A 187 0.92 10.85 -14.94
C CYS A 187 0.49 9.96 -16.11
N CYS A 188 -0.64 10.22 -16.75
CA CYS A 188 -1.09 9.46 -17.91
C CYS A 188 -0.42 9.90 -19.23
N VAL A 189 -0.12 11.19 -19.39
CA VAL A 189 0.39 11.76 -20.67
C VAL A 189 1.88 12.09 -20.63
N GLY A 190 2.39 12.44 -19.44
CA GLY A 190 3.76 12.91 -19.28
C GLY A 190 4.79 11.81 -19.49
N SER A 191 6.00 12.19 -19.93
CA SER A 191 7.12 11.24 -20.00
C SER A 191 7.49 10.71 -18.60
N VAL A 192 8.00 9.48 -18.53
CA VAL A 192 8.40 8.82 -17.26
C VAL A 192 9.30 9.70 -16.38
N LYS A 193 10.16 10.54 -16.98
CA LYS A 193 11.01 11.50 -16.25
C LYS A 193 10.19 12.59 -15.57
N ILE A 194 9.23 13.18 -16.28
CA ILE A 194 8.34 14.23 -15.75
C ILE A 194 7.47 13.65 -14.65
N GLN A 195 6.92 12.44 -14.85
CA GLN A 195 6.12 11.76 -13.83
C GLN A 195 6.91 11.57 -12.53
N LYS A 196 8.14 11.04 -12.61
CA LYS A 196 9.01 10.84 -11.43
C LYS A 196 9.27 12.13 -10.65
N TRP A 197 9.56 13.23 -11.36
CA TRP A 197 9.76 14.54 -10.73
C TRP A 197 8.47 15.11 -10.13
N ALA A 198 7.35 15.01 -10.85
CA ALA A 198 6.05 15.46 -10.34
C ALA A 198 5.62 14.67 -9.10
N THR A 199 5.80 13.35 -9.10
CA THR A 199 5.55 12.49 -7.93
C THR A 199 6.42 12.92 -6.75
N TRP A 200 7.71 13.14 -6.97
CA TRP A 200 8.61 13.62 -5.91
C TRP A 200 8.15 14.97 -5.33
N ALA A 201 7.81 15.93 -6.20
CA ALA A 201 7.33 17.26 -5.77
C ALA A 201 6.03 17.17 -4.97
N MET A 202 5.05 16.37 -5.44
CA MET A 202 3.79 16.13 -4.73
C MET A 202 4.02 15.46 -3.38
N LEU A 203 4.96 14.51 -3.29
CA LEU A 203 5.32 13.86 -2.03
C LEU A 203 5.90 14.87 -1.03
N CYS A 204 6.87 15.67 -1.44
CA CYS A 204 7.45 16.72 -0.59
C CYS A 204 6.39 17.71 -0.11
N LEU A 205 5.49 18.15 -1.00
CA LEU A 205 4.38 19.04 -0.64
C LEU A 205 3.44 18.39 0.39
N SER A 206 3.09 17.12 0.19
CA SER A 206 2.21 16.39 1.11
C SER A 206 2.82 16.21 2.50
N ILE A 207 4.13 15.97 2.58
CA ILE A 207 4.87 15.86 3.85
C ILE A 207 4.84 17.18 4.61
N ILE A 208 5.14 18.29 3.94
CA ILE A 208 5.12 19.63 4.55
C ILE A 208 3.72 19.94 5.08
N LEU A 209 2.70 19.67 4.26
CA LEU A 209 1.31 19.90 4.64
C LEU A 209 0.89 19.05 5.84
N MET A 210 1.27 17.78 5.89
CA MET A 210 0.96 16.91 7.02
C MET A 210 1.69 17.27 8.31
N ILE A 211 2.92 17.77 8.22
CA ILE A 211 3.63 18.31 9.40
C ILE A 211 2.88 19.53 9.92
N ALA A 212 2.48 20.45 9.04
CA ALA A 212 1.74 21.65 9.40
C ALA A 212 0.38 21.30 10.05
N VAL A 213 -0.34 20.35 9.46
CA VAL A 213 -1.60 19.81 10.00
C VAL A 213 -1.39 19.16 11.37
N SER A 214 -0.35 18.35 11.54
CA SER A 214 -0.06 17.67 12.81
C SER A 214 0.26 18.66 13.93
N VAL A 215 1.10 19.66 13.64
CA VAL A 215 1.43 20.73 14.60
C VAL A 215 0.21 21.56 14.95
N GLY A 216 -0.57 21.97 13.96
CA GLY A 216 -1.76 22.78 14.20
C GLY A 216 -2.87 22.01 14.90
N PHE A 217 -2.99 20.69 14.69
CA PHE A 217 -3.91 19.85 15.45
C PHE A 217 -3.53 19.79 16.93
N VAL A 218 -2.24 19.59 17.25
CA VAL A 218 -1.77 19.63 18.65
C VAL A 218 -2.01 20.99 19.29
N TYR A 219 -1.79 22.08 18.55
CA TYR A 219 -2.07 23.43 19.02
C TYR A 219 -3.57 23.66 19.29
N PHE A 220 -4.42 23.32 18.33
CA PHE A 220 -5.89 23.39 18.46
C PHE A 220 -6.38 22.63 19.69
N MET A 221 -5.93 21.38 19.84
CA MET A 221 -6.25 20.54 21.00
C MET A 221 -5.84 21.18 22.32
N THR A 222 -4.63 21.76 22.39
CA THR A 222 -4.13 22.36 23.62
C THR A 222 -4.99 23.55 24.04
N ILE A 223 -5.38 24.40 23.09
CA ILE A 223 -6.27 25.54 23.36
C ILE A 223 -7.65 25.08 23.80
N SER A 224 -8.27 24.15 23.06
CA SER A 224 -9.61 23.67 23.40
C SER A 224 -9.66 23.02 24.78
N ILE A 225 -8.63 22.25 25.15
CA ILE A 225 -8.53 21.68 26.51
C ILE A 225 -8.36 22.79 27.56
N MET A 226 -7.55 23.81 27.28
CA MET A 226 -7.38 24.94 28.22
C MET A 226 -8.69 25.73 28.41
N GLU A 227 -9.49 25.89 27.35
CA GLU A 227 -10.80 26.53 27.41
C GLU A 227 -11.80 25.67 28.21
N ASP A 228 -11.92 24.38 27.91
CA ASP A 228 -12.82 23.47 28.62
C ASP A 228 -12.45 23.37 30.12
N VAL A 229 -11.14 23.37 30.47
CA VAL A 229 -10.68 23.40 31.88
C VAL A 229 -11.03 24.72 32.56
N ARG A 230 -10.98 25.85 31.83
CA ARG A 230 -11.36 27.16 32.36
C ARG A 230 -12.85 27.26 32.65
N ASP A 231 -13.68 26.65 31.80
CA ASP A 231 -15.13 26.68 31.92
C ASP A 231 -15.68 25.65 32.92
N GLY A 232 -14.82 24.77 33.46
CA GLY A 232 -15.13 23.86 34.57
C GLY A 232 -15.86 22.59 34.16
N TYR A 233 -16.05 22.35 32.86
CA TYR A 233 -16.69 21.14 32.33
C TYR A 233 -15.85 20.59 31.17
N VAL A 234 -15.32 19.37 31.35
CA VAL A 234 -14.65 18.64 30.28
C VAL A 234 -15.70 17.79 29.57
N GLU A 235 -16.23 18.27 28.45
CA GLU A 235 -17.10 17.46 27.59
C GLU A 235 -16.27 16.60 26.64
N PHE A 236 -16.66 15.34 26.45
CA PHE A 236 -16.00 14.46 25.50
C PHE A 236 -16.36 14.85 24.06
N ARG A 237 -15.51 15.67 23.44
CA ARG A 237 -15.62 16.06 22.03
C ARG A 237 -14.93 15.04 21.09
N PRO A 238 -15.36 14.92 19.82
CA PRO A 238 -14.81 13.94 18.88
C PRO A 238 -13.29 14.01 18.67
N TYR A 239 -12.67 15.19 18.84
CA TYR A 239 -11.23 15.34 18.69
C TYR A 239 -10.43 14.59 19.78
N PHE A 240 -11.03 14.22 20.92
CA PHE A 240 -10.39 13.40 21.96
C PHE A 240 -10.18 11.94 21.54
N LEU A 241 -10.87 11.48 20.48
CA LEU A 241 -10.66 10.13 19.93
C LEU A 241 -9.24 9.96 19.38
N ILE A 242 -8.62 11.00 18.83
CA ILE A 242 -7.27 10.92 18.26
C ILE A 242 -6.22 10.72 19.37
N PRO A 243 -6.16 11.54 20.44
CA PRO A 243 -5.31 11.26 21.60
C PRO A 243 -5.58 9.91 22.26
N LEU A 244 -6.83 9.46 22.33
CA LEU A 244 -7.18 8.15 22.87
C LEU A 244 -6.58 7.01 22.04
N LEU A 245 -6.66 7.09 20.71
CA LEU A 245 -6.05 6.13 19.79
C LEU A 245 -4.52 6.13 19.92
N ILE A 246 -3.90 7.30 19.96
CA ILE A 246 -2.44 7.43 20.16
C ILE A 246 -2.05 6.84 21.53
N GLY A 247 -2.82 7.13 22.58
CA GLY A 247 -2.64 6.58 23.91
C GLY A 247 -2.72 5.06 23.93
N GLY A 248 -3.65 4.47 23.18
CA GLY A 248 -3.76 3.01 23.01
C GLY A 248 -2.51 2.39 22.35
N VAL A 249 -1.97 3.05 21.32
CA VAL A 249 -0.73 2.59 20.64
C VAL A 249 0.49 2.72 21.55
N VAL A 250 0.59 3.83 22.31
CA VAL A 250 1.65 4.02 23.31
C VAL A 250 1.53 2.98 24.43
N TYR A 251 0.32 2.71 24.91
CA TYR A 251 0.05 1.69 25.92
C TYR A 251 0.46 0.29 25.43
N ALA A 252 0.12 -0.06 24.19
CA ALA A 252 0.56 -1.32 23.59
C ALA A 252 2.10 -1.41 23.53
N ALA A 253 2.79 -0.33 23.15
CA ALA A 253 4.25 -0.30 23.13
C ALA A 253 4.89 -0.42 24.53
N LEU A 254 4.24 0.08 25.58
CA LEU A 254 4.70 -0.10 26.96
C LEU A 254 4.60 -1.56 27.42
N ILE A 255 3.59 -2.29 26.96
CA ILE A 255 3.42 -3.73 27.24
C ILE A 255 4.43 -4.57 26.44
N HIS A 256 4.91 -4.07 25.30
CA HIS A 256 5.86 -4.75 24.42
C HIS A 256 7.21 -3.99 24.33
N PRO A 257 8.02 -3.97 25.41
CA PRO A 257 9.23 -3.14 25.50
C PRO A 257 10.34 -3.56 24.53
N GLY A 258 10.24 -4.70 23.85
CA GLY A 258 11.16 -5.07 22.77
C GLY A 258 10.97 -4.24 21.49
N GLU A 259 9.81 -3.59 21.35
CA GLU A 259 9.33 -3.04 20.08
C GLU A 259 8.98 -1.55 20.13
N TRP A 260 9.25 -0.88 21.25
CA TRP A 260 8.93 0.54 21.44
C TRP A 260 9.52 1.47 20.36
N LEU A 261 10.66 1.11 19.76
CA LEU A 261 11.26 1.86 18.65
C LEU A 261 10.34 1.94 17.43
N ASN A 262 9.38 1.01 17.30
CA ASN A 262 8.37 1.02 16.25
C ASN A 262 7.41 2.22 16.35
N LEU A 263 7.27 2.84 17.53
CA LEU A 263 6.47 4.07 17.70
C LEU A 263 7.06 5.26 16.93
N ILE A 264 8.38 5.45 16.98
CA ILE A 264 9.08 6.53 16.26
C ILE A 264 8.78 6.43 14.78
N TYR A 265 8.79 5.21 14.29
CA TYR A 265 8.47 4.91 12.93
C TYR A 265 6.98 5.18 12.63
N GLY A 266 6.06 4.83 13.53
CA GLY A 266 4.63 5.17 13.40
C GLY A 266 4.37 6.67 13.14
N LEU A 267 5.16 7.56 13.75
CA LEU A 267 5.08 9.00 13.49
C LEU A 267 5.46 9.37 12.05
N ILE A 268 6.48 8.72 11.49
CA ILE A 268 6.89 8.95 10.10
C ILE A 268 5.81 8.44 9.14
N TYR A 269 5.16 7.31 9.46
CA TYR A 269 4.03 6.80 8.69
C TYR A 269 2.86 7.79 8.68
N ALA A 270 2.54 8.41 9.82
CA ALA A 270 1.48 9.41 9.93
C ALA A 270 1.73 10.63 9.01
N VAL A 271 2.97 11.09 8.89
CA VAL A 271 3.34 12.20 7.99
C VAL A 271 3.24 11.79 6.51
N LEU A 272 3.50 10.52 6.20
CA LEU A 272 3.41 10.00 4.83
C LEU A 272 2.00 9.57 4.44
N PHE A 273 1.00 9.78 5.29
CA PHE A 273 -0.34 9.26 5.08
C PHE A 273 -0.95 9.65 3.70
N PRO A 274 -0.93 10.91 3.23
CA PRO A 274 -1.44 11.26 1.90
C PRO A 274 -0.61 10.70 0.75
N ALA A 275 0.70 10.54 0.96
CA ALA A 275 1.57 9.90 -0.01
C ALA A 275 1.13 8.45 -0.27
N MET A 276 0.82 7.73 0.81
CA MET A 276 0.45 6.30 0.75
C MET A 276 -0.90 6.04 0.10
N PHE A 277 -1.89 6.88 0.37
CA PHE A 277 -3.28 6.65 -0.06
C PHE A 277 -3.68 7.40 -1.33
N ILE A 278 -2.92 8.41 -1.77
CA ILE A 278 -3.25 9.20 -2.96
C ILE A 278 -2.14 9.16 -3.99
N ILE A 279 -0.96 9.69 -3.65
CA ILE A 279 0.10 9.97 -4.63
C ILE A 279 0.68 8.67 -5.22
N LEU A 280 1.05 7.71 -4.36
CA LEU A 280 1.65 6.45 -4.79
C LEU A 280 0.67 5.55 -5.57
N PRO A 281 -0.62 5.42 -5.17
CA PRO A 281 -1.60 4.69 -5.98
C PRO A 281 -1.82 5.31 -7.36
N ILE A 282 -1.92 6.64 -7.48
CA ILE A 282 -2.05 7.31 -8.78
C ILE A 282 -0.84 6.99 -9.67
N TYR A 283 0.37 7.17 -9.15
CA TYR A 283 1.60 6.84 -9.89
C TYR A 283 1.63 5.37 -10.32
N ALA A 284 1.24 4.45 -9.43
CA ALA A 284 1.23 3.01 -9.69
C ALA A 284 0.29 2.63 -10.83
N VAL A 285 -0.94 3.15 -10.81
CA VAL A 285 -1.96 2.86 -11.84
C VAL A 285 -1.59 3.49 -13.18
N SER A 286 -1.08 4.73 -13.19
CA SER A 286 -0.63 5.38 -14.43
C SER A 286 0.56 4.66 -15.07
N ASN A 287 1.37 3.95 -14.30
CA ASN A 287 2.53 3.19 -14.79
C ASN A 287 2.28 1.68 -14.84
N ILE A 288 1.03 1.23 -14.96
CA ILE A 288 0.66 -0.19 -14.92
C ILE A 288 1.36 -1.05 -15.98
N VAL A 289 1.73 -0.46 -17.12
CA VAL A 289 2.40 -1.15 -18.23
C VAL A 289 3.88 -1.44 -17.92
N ASP A 290 4.48 -0.74 -16.95
CA ASP A 290 5.88 -0.91 -16.62
C ASP A 290 6.14 -2.16 -15.75
N GLN A 291 6.68 -3.19 -16.40
CA GLN A 291 7.06 -4.47 -15.80
C GLN A 291 8.56 -4.56 -15.45
N SER A 292 9.32 -3.46 -15.55
CA SER A 292 10.74 -3.45 -15.16
C SER A 292 10.90 -3.58 -13.64
N TRP A 293 11.51 -4.69 -13.21
CA TRP A 293 11.98 -4.90 -11.84
C TRP A 293 12.88 -6.15 -11.73
N GLY A 294 13.73 -6.19 -10.71
CA GLY A 294 14.53 -7.37 -10.33
C GLY A 294 15.39 -7.90 -11.49
N THR A 295 15.38 -9.22 -11.69
CA THR A 295 16.17 -9.88 -12.76
C THR A 295 15.61 -9.64 -14.17
N ARG A 296 14.40 -9.06 -14.31
CA ARG A 296 13.79 -8.79 -15.62
C ARG A 296 14.46 -7.63 -16.35
N GLU A 297 15.09 -6.72 -15.62
CA GLU A 297 15.94 -5.66 -16.19
C GLU A 297 17.22 -6.24 -16.79
N LEU A 298 17.81 -7.26 -16.16
CA LEU A 298 18.96 -7.99 -16.71
C LEU A 298 18.59 -8.73 -18.00
N VAL A 299 17.39 -9.34 -18.07
CA VAL A 299 16.92 -10.00 -19.29
C VAL A 299 16.75 -9.00 -20.43
N SER A 300 16.14 -7.84 -20.21
CA SER A 300 15.96 -6.83 -21.26
C SER A 300 17.30 -6.26 -21.74
N VAL A 301 18.25 -6.04 -20.82
CA VAL A 301 19.62 -5.61 -21.15
C VAL A 301 20.36 -6.69 -21.94
N ILE A 302 20.32 -7.96 -21.50
CA ILE A 302 20.96 -9.08 -22.20
C ILE A 302 20.34 -9.30 -23.58
N GLN A 303 19.02 -9.16 -23.73
CA GLN A 303 18.32 -9.24 -25.02
C GLN A 303 18.78 -8.10 -25.95
N ASN A 304 18.87 -6.88 -25.42
CA ASN A 304 19.38 -5.73 -26.17
C ASN A 304 20.84 -5.92 -26.58
N THR A 305 21.72 -6.38 -25.68
CA THR A 305 23.12 -6.66 -25.99
C THR A 305 23.24 -7.75 -27.04
N LYS A 306 22.44 -8.82 -26.96
CA LYS A 306 22.40 -9.87 -28.00
C LYS A 306 21.90 -9.33 -29.34
N ASN A 307 20.88 -8.49 -29.35
CA ASN A 307 20.34 -7.88 -30.58
C ASN A 307 21.33 -6.90 -31.23
N ILE A 308 22.08 -6.14 -30.41
CA ILE A 308 23.17 -5.25 -30.85
C ILE A 308 24.31 -6.09 -31.46
N LEU A 309 24.71 -7.17 -30.79
CA LEU A 309 25.76 -8.07 -31.28
C LEU A 309 25.34 -8.88 -32.52
N SER A 310 24.05 -9.17 -32.69
CA SER A 310 23.53 -9.93 -33.83
C SER A 310 23.07 -9.05 -35.01
N GLY A 311 23.26 -7.73 -34.95
CA GLY A 311 22.86 -6.79 -36.01
C GLY A 311 21.35 -6.74 -36.30
N LYS A 312 20.50 -7.32 -35.43
CA LYS A 312 19.05 -7.41 -35.63
C LYS A 312 18.37 -6.27 -34.87
N TRP A 313 18.34 -5.09 -35.48
CA TRP A 313 17.44 -4.01 -35.06
C TRP A 313 16.00 -4.42 -35.35
N THR A 314 15.35 -5.10 -34.41
CA THR A 314 13.90 -5.21 -34.43
C THR A 314 13.36 -4.08 -33.57
N TYR A 315 12.79 -3.07 -34.25
CA TYR A 315 12.06 -1.97 -33.65
C TYR A 315 11.09 -2.50 -32.58
N LEU A 316 11.42 -2.28 -31.31
CA LEU A 316 10.41 -2.37 -30.26
C LEU A 316 9.50 -1.17 -30.43
N ARG A 317 8.30 -1.50 -30.92
CA ARG A 317 7.10 -0.68 -31.02
C ARG A 317 7.04 0.30 -29.84
N GLN A 318 7.35 1.57 -30.11
CA GLN A 318 6.83 2.67 -29.33
C GLN A 318 5.32 2.50 -29.30
N VAL A 319 4.79 2.21 -28.12
CA VAL A 319 3.37 2.42 -27.85
C VAL A 319 3.33 3.67 -27.01
N THR A 320 3.01 4.76 -27.72
CA THR A 320 2.41 5.99 -27.22
C THR A 320 1.37 5.75 -26.14
#